data_AF-A0A1F1LBI3-F1
#
_entry.id   AF-A0A1F1LBI3-F1
#
_cell.length_a   1.000
_cell.length_b   1.000
_cell.length_c   1.000
_cell.angle_alpha   90.00
_cell.angle_beta   90.00
_cell.angle_gamma   90.00
#
_symmetry.space_group_name_H-M   'P 1'
#
loop_
_entity.id
_entity.type
_entity.pdbx_description
1 polymer ?
#
loop_
_entity_poly.entity_id
_entity_poly.type
_entity_poly.pdbx_seq_one_letter_code
_entity_poly.pdbx_strand_id
1 'polypeptide(L)'
;MRLKIHKLYIQEMLLLSLLIVKISLNLIKNPIPSAYTVLYFISLIYCISVICSIMPLKKKYLKGISSIMLILMIYMIVFGLIFVNETYFNQTIQMIVEFATYIFVVILTSIFIIVKKREIEFVKLVFWIITIFIFICYISNFDNFEGIKHIGDIFSYSSRYRNSYGFEHANQLGNMCLCAIIFSVIYLKTDSFVSKKIKYVILASDLLLIQILVSTASRNSLTALCLFICLLIWNKVEHSIQRDSFMRILKVFIFMSLIILFIVNIQNGHIEDIILQARGLNFTINIPLLFNSHRLLIGLGFINSGLFGNHSLGLNTFFIDNYYLYVLMSTGIIGIMMISYILFNILMKIKKNNIIKSKQSLAIDVYIVFLYTGIFENCVIYPAFVSCYVISIWLISLCVRRTEESLDYFKE
;
A
#
# COMPACT_ATOMS: atom_id res chain seq x y z
N MET A 1 19.09 24.54 27.68
CA MET A 1 18.37 24.02 26.47
C MET A 1 19.27 22.99 25.79
N ARG A 2 19.21 21.72 26.21
CA ARG A 2 19.99 20.63 25.62
C ARG A 2 19.11 19.91 24.60
N LEU A 3 19.37 20.13 23.31
CA LEU A 3 18.86 19.28 22.24
C LEU A 3 19.43 17.87 22.45
N LYS A 4 18.64 16.98 23.09
CA LYS A 4 18.87 15.54 23.03
C LYS A 4 18.54 15.12 21.60
N ILE A 5 19.54 15.16 20.73
CA ILE A 5 19.48 14.43 19.46
C ILE A 5 19.39 12.96 19.86
N HIS A 6 18.21 12.36 19.68
CA HIS A 6 18.03 10.92 19.85
C HIS A 6 19.08 10.21 18.98
N LYS A 7 19.85 9.28 19.56
CA LYS A 7 20.70 8.38 18.77
C LYS A 7 19.79 7.62 17.81
N LEU A 8 19.78 8.00 16.52
CA LEU A 8 19.17 7.17 15.48
C LEU A 8 19.94 5.86 15.43
N TYR A 9 19.23 4.75 15.48
CA TYR A 9 19.85 3.44 15.33
C TYR A 9 20.24 3.23 13.86
N ILE A 10 21.33 2.49 13.62
CA ILE A 10 21.82 2.19 12.27
C ILE A 10 20.70 1.59 11.39
N GLN A 11 19.83 0.77 11.98
CA GLN A 11 18.67 0.19 11.29
C GLN A 11 17.64 1.24 10.86
N GLU A 12 17.41 2.27 11.67
CA GLU A 12 16.47 3.35 11.34
C GLU A 12 17.04 4.23 10.21
N MET A 13 18.35 4.48 10.23
CA MET A 13 19.05 5.19 9.14
C MET A 13 19.04 4.39 7.83
N LEU A 14 19.21 3.07 7.90
CA LEU A 14 19.16 2.20 6.73
C LEU A 14 17.74 2.01 6.19
N LEU A 15 16.73 1.97 7.06
CA LEU A 15 15.33 1.98 6.64
C LEU A 15 14.96 3.31 5.99
N LEU A 16 15.40 4.42 6.58
CA LEU A 16 15.26 5.76 6.03
C LEU A 16 15.88 5.85 4.64
N SER A 17 17.13 5.39 4.46
CA SER A 17 17.79 5.42 3.15
C SER A 17 17.08 4.54 2.12
N LEU A 18 16.63 3.35 2.52
CA LEU A 18 15.84 2.46 1.66
C LEU A 18 14.54 3.11 1.20
N LEU A 19 13.80 3.73 2.11
CA LEU A 19 12.56 4.44 1.78
C LEU A 19 12.85 5.63 0.85
N ILE A 20 13.88 6.44 1.14
CA ILE A 20 14.26 7.56 0.29
C ILE A 20 14.60 7.09 -1.13
N VAL A 21 15.50 6.10 -1.27
CA VAL A 21 15.88 5.57 -2.60
C VAL A 21 14.65 5.08 -3.36
N LYS A 22 13.73 4.39 -2.67
CA LYS A 22 12.53 3.87 -3.30
C LYS A 22 11.55 4.95 -3.71
N ILE A 23 11.37 6.00 -2.91
CA ILE A 23 10.53 7.14 -3.29
C ILE A 23 11.17 7.89 -4.47
N SER A 24 12.50 8.08 -4.45
CA SER A 24 13.24 8.72 -5.54
C SER A 24 13.12 7.96 -6.86
N LEU A 25 13.06 6.63 -6.84
CA LEU A 25 12.82 5.84 -8.05
C LEU A 25 11.46 6.17 -8.70
N ASN A 26 10.44 6.52 -7.92
CA ASN A 26 9.13 6.93 -8.44
C ASN A 26 9.13 8.35 -9.06
N LEU A 27 10.24 9.09 -8.99
CA LEU A 27 10.38 10.37 -9.69
C LEU A 27 10.96 10.20 -11.10
N ILE A 28 11.59 9.06 -11.40
CA ILE A 28 12.36 8.88 -12.64
C ILE A 28 11.48 8.13 -13.65
N LYS A 29 11.17 8.77 -14.79
CA LYS A 29 10.41 8.14 -15.90
C LYS A 29 11.11 6.95 -16.57
N ASN A 30 12.42 6.81 -16.38
CA ASN A 30 13.24 5.69 -16.87
C ASN A 30 14.42 5.50 -15.90
N PRO A 31 14.21 4.82 -14.77
CA PRO A 31 15.27 4.61 -13.79
C PRO A 31 16.44 3.88 -14.43
N ILE A 32 17.64 4.46 -14.30
CA ILE A 32 18.88 3.85 -14.79
C ILE A 32 19.07 2.52 -14.04
N PRO A 33 19.50 1.42 -14.70
CA PRO A 33 19.73 0.14 -14.04
C PRO A 33 20.57 0.22 -12.76
N SER A 34 21.50 1.19 -12.69
CA SER A 34 22.31 1.48 -11.50
C SER A 34 21.47 1.90 -10.28
N ALA A 35 20.35 2.60 -10.46
CA ALA A 35 19.49 3.01 -9.36
C ALA A 35 18.81 1.80 -8.66
N TYR A 36 18.43 0.77 -9.43
CA TYR A 36 17.95 -0.49 -8.85
C TYR A 36 19.06 -1.26 -8.14
N THR A 37 20.29 -1.26 -8.66
CA THR A 37 21.43 -1.89 -7.95
C THR A 37 21.69 -1.25 -6.59
N VAL A 38 21.59 0.09 -6.49
CA VAL A 38 21.69 0.81 -5.21
C VAL A 38 20.57 0.40 -4.26
N LEU A 39 19.32 0.30 -4.74
CA LEU A 39 18.19 -0.17 -3.95
C LEU A 39 18.44 -1.58 -3.38
N TYR A 40 18.89 -2.52 -4.21
CA TYR A 40 19.15 -3.90 -3.78
C TYR A 40 20.32 -3.99 -2.80
N PHE A 41 21.38 -3.22 -3.03
CA PHE A 41 22.53 -3.17 -2.13
C PHE A 41 22.17 -2.60 -0.75
N ILE A 42 21.44 -1.48 -0.71
CA ILE A 42 20.94 -0.90 0.55
C ILE A 42 19.97 -1.87 1.25
N SER A 43 19.09 -2.53 0.48
CA SER A 43 18.17 -3.54 1.03
C SER A 43 18.92 -4.72 1.65
N LEU A 44 19.99 -5.19 1.01
CA LEU A 44 20.83 -6.27 1.55
C LEU A 44 21.52 -5.86 2.86
N ILE A 45 22.18 -4.69 2.88
CA ILE A 45 22.83 -4.16 4.09
C ILE A 45 21.81 -3.98 5.21
N TYR A 46 20.63 -3.44 4.89
CA TYR A 46 19.54 -3.30 5.83
C TYR A 46 19.12 -4.65 6.42
N CYS A 47 18.82 -5.64 5.57
CA CYS A 47 18.43 -6.98 5.98
C CYS A 47 19.49 -7.63 6.89
N ILE A 48 20.77 -7.55 6.53
CA ILE A 48 21.88 -8.07 7.35
C ILE A 48 21.91 -7.38 8.71
N SER A 49 21.83 -6.03 8.73
CA SER A 49 21.86 -5.26 9.98
C SER A 49 20.69 -5.60 10.92
N VAL A 50 19.51 -5.87 10.34
CA VAL A 50 18.31 -6.26 11.08
C VAL A 50 18.46 -7.68 11.62
N ILE A 51 18.94 -8.63 10.81
CA ILE A 51 19.22 -10.00 11.23
C ILE A 51 20.19 -10.00 12.41
N CYS A 52 21.34 -9.33 12.30
CA CYS A 52 22.32 -9.24 13.39
C CYS A 52 21.71 -8.65 14.68
N SER A 53 20.76 -7.72 14.56
CA SER A 53 20.10 -7.09 15.71
C SER A 53 19.03 -7.96 16.39
N ILE A 54 18.48 -8.94 15.66
CA ILE A 54 17.41 -9.85 16.10
C ILE A 54 17.97 -11.21 16.53
N MET A 55 19.08 -11.69 15.94
CA MET A 55 19.74 -12.96 16.28
C MET A 55 19.88 -13.24 17.79
N PRO A 56 20.21 -12.27 18.66
CA PRO A 56 20.30 -12.54 20.10
C PRO A 56 18.94 -12.71 20.82
N LEU A 57 17.79 -12.60 20.13
CA LEU A 57 16.47 -12.53 20.74
C LEU A 57 15.64 -13.82 20.49
N LYS A 58 15.04 -14.36 21.56
CA LYS A 58 14.47 -15.73 21.65
C LYS A 58 13.43 -16.07 20.56
N LYS A 59 13.44 -17.34 20.11
CA LYS A 59 12.62 -17.98 19.04
C LYS A 59 11.08 -17.82 19.11
N LYS A 60 10.50 -17.35 20.22
CA LYS A 60 9.02 -17.38 20.45
C LYS A 60 8.23 -16.44 19.53
N TYR A 61 8.83 -15.33 19.07
CA TYR A 61 8.18 -14.32 18.22
C TYR A 61 8.06 -14.70 16.74
N LEU A 62 8.74 -15.77 16.29
CA LEU A 62 8.90 -16.10 14.87
C LEU A 62 7.75 -16.96 14.30
N LYS A 63 7.00 -17.70 15.12
CA LYS A 63 6.02 -18.70 14.66
C LYS A 63 4.82 -18.11 13.89
N GLY A 64 4.41 -16.87 14.20
CA GLY A 64 3.27 -16.23 13.56
C GLY A 64 3.59 -15.68 12.16
N ILE A 65 4.75 -15.04 12.02
CA ILE A 65 5.22 -14.45 10.77
C ILE A 65 5.79 -15.50 9.81
N SER A 66 6.37 -16.58 10.35
CA SER A 66 6.98 -17.64 9.54
C SER A 66 6.02 -18.28 8.54
N SER A 67 4.73 -18.42 8.88
CA SER A 67 3.75 -18.97 7.94
C SER A 67 3.43 -18.04 6.77
N ILE A 68 3.33 -16.72 6.99
CA ILE A 68 3.10 -15.75 5.90
C ILE A 68 4.33 -15.72 4.98
N MET A 69 5.52 -15.66 5.57
CA MET A 69 6.79 -15.72 4.84
C MET A 69 6.90 -16.99 4.00
N LEU A 70 6.60 -18.15 4.59
CA LEU A 70 6.69 -19.44 3.91
C LEU A 70 5.77 -19.48 2.68
N ILE A 71 4.52 -19.05 2.79
CA ILE A 71 3.58 -19.07 1.65
C ILE A 71 4.03 -18.09 0.56
N LEU A 72 4.53 -16.91 0.92
CA LEU A 72 5.08 -15.94 -0.05
C LEU A 72 6.32 -16.47 -0.76
N MET A 73 7.20 -17.18 -0.04
CA MET A 73 8.36 -17.84 -0.66
C MET A 73 7.94 -18.98 -1.58
N ILE A 74 6.98 -19.82 -1.17
CA ILE A 74 6.44 -20.88 -2.03
C ILE A 74 5.81 -20.27 -3.28
N TYR A 75 5.02 -19.20 -3.15
CA TYR A 75 4.43 -18.48 -4.29
C TYR A 75 5.52 -18.04 -5.28
N MET A 76 6.56 -17.38 -4.78
CA MET A 76 7.68 -16.92 -5.60
C MET A 76 8.44 -18.07 -6.27
N ILE A 77 8.69 -19.18 -5.57
CA ILE A 77 9.39 -20.35 -6.13
C ILE A 77 8.53 -21.04 -7.19
N VAL A 78 7.25 -21.26 -6.91
CA VAL A 78 6.32 -21.95 -7.82
C VAL A 78 6.20 -21.17 -9.14
N PHE A 79 5.97 -19.86 -9.08
CA PHE A 79 5.75 -19.07 -10.29
C PHE A 79 7.03 -18.50 -10.92
N GLY A 80 8.08 -18.30 -10.11
CA GLY A 80 9.36 -17.77 -10.57
C GLY A 80 10.36 -18.83 -11.04
N LEU A 81 10.21 -20.10 -10.62
CA LEU A 81 11.16 -21.17 -10.98
C LEU A 81 10.51 -22.40 -11.61
N ILE A 82 9.28 -22.78 -11.20
CA ILE A 82 8.63 -24.01 -11.69
C ILE A 82 7.75 -23.72 -12.92
N PHE A 83 6.83 -22.75 -12.84
CA PHE A 83 5.91 -22.40 -13.93
C PHE A 83 6.40 -21.26 -14.82
N VAL A 84 7.72 -21.14 -14.97
CA VAL A 84 8.33 -20.08 -15.76
C VAL A 84 7.89 -20.17 -17.20
N ASN A 85 7.58 -19.02 -17.79
CA ASN A 85 7.42 -18.91 -19.23
C ASN A 85 8.78 -18.62 -19.85
N GLU A 86 9.31 -19.54 -20.67
CA GLU A 86 10.62 -19.42 -21.31
C GLU A 86 10.75 -18.13 -22.12
N THR A 87 9.67 -17.68 -22.76
CA THR A 87 9.62 -16.42 -23.52
C THR A 87 9.94 -15.19 -22.66
N TYR A 88 9.62 -15.24 -21.35
CA TYR A 88 9.78 -14.12 -20.43
C TYR A 88 10.77 -14.41 -19.30
N PHE A 89 11.74 -15.30 -19.54
CA PHE A 89 12.68 -15.77 -18.53
C PHE A 89 13.43 -14.61 -17.83
N ASN A 90 13.97 -13.67 -18.61
CA ASN A 90 14.73 -12.54 -18.08
C ASN A 90 13.86 -11.60 -17.22
N GLN A 91 12.64 -11.31 -17.67
CA GLN A 91 11.67 -10.50 -16.95
C GLN A 91 11.21 -11.21 -15.66
N THR A 92 11.10 -12.54 -15.71
CA THR A 92 10.76 -13.38 -14.56
C THR A 92 11.87 -13.34 -13.51
N ILE A 93 13.14 -13.44 -13.91
CA ILE A 93 14.28 -13.30 -12.99
C ILE A 93 14.25 -11.93 -12.30
N GLN A 94 14.04 -10.85 -13.06
CA GLN A 94 13.96 -9.51 -12.48
C GLN A 94 12.83 -9.43 -11.45
N MET A 95 11.65 -9.96 -11.78
CA MET A 95 10.50 -9.98 -10.87
C MET A 95 10.78 -10.80 -9.60
N ILE A 96 11.51 -11.91 -9.69
CA ILE A 96 11.93 -12.70 -8.52
C ILE A 96 12.81 -11.86 -7.60
N VAL A 97 13.79 -11.12 -8.13
CA VAL A 97 14.68 -10.28 -7.31
C VAL A 97 13.89 -9.16 -6.62
N GLU A 98 13.00 -8.49 -7.34
CA GLU A 98 12.12 -7.45 -6.80
C GLU A 98 11.21 -8.00 -5.69
N PHE A 99 10.57 -9.14 -5.95
CA PHE A 99 9.63 -9.77 -5.01
C PHE A 99 10.34 -10.38 -3.79
N ALA A 100 11.52 -10.99 -3.97
CA ALA A 100 12.37 -11.45 -2.87
C ALA A 100 12.76 -10.29 -1.97
N THR A 101 13.23 -9.18 -2.56
CA THR A 101 13.58 -7.97 -1.83
C THR A 101 12.38 -7.44 -1.04
N TYR A 102 11.20 -7.41 -1.66
CA TYR A 102 9.94 -7.07 -0.97
C TYR A 102 9.67 -7.98 0.23
N ILE A 103 9.68 -9.30 0.05
CA ILE A 103 9.42 -10.26 1.12
C ILE A 103 10.40 -10.07 2.27
N PHE A 104 11.71 -10.02 2.00
CA PHE A 104 12.73 -9.91 3.03
C PHE A 104 12.61 -8.59 3.81
N VAL A 105 12.49 -7.46 3.13
CA VAL A 105 12.34 -6.15 3.80
C VAL A 105 11.06 -6.14 4.62
N VAL A 106 9.92 -6.55 4.07
CA VAL A 106 8.63 -6.51 4.79
C VAL A 106 8.66 -7.40 6.03
N ILE A 107 9.12 -8.64 5.88
CA ILE A 107 9.10 -9.63 6.96
C ILE A 107 10.13 -9.28 8.04
N LEU A 108 11.38 -8.97 7.66
CA LEU A 108 12.43 -8.65 8.64
C LEU A 108 12.12 -7.36 9.40
N THR A 109 11.60 -6.32 8.72
CA THR A 109 11.18 -5.08 9.40
C THR A 109 10.03 -5.34 10.35
N SER A 110 9.04 -6.15 9.95
CA SER A 110 7.92 -6.52 10.83
C SER A 110 8.41 -7.23 12.10
N ILE A 111 9.34 -8.18 11.96
CA ILE A 111 9.94 -8.88 13.10
C ILE A 111 10.74 -7.90 13.96
N PHE A 112 11.54 -7.02 13.36
CA PHE A 112 12.31 -6.00 14.06
C PHE A 112 11.42 -5.11 14.93
N ILE A 113 10.33 -4.59 14.37
CA ILE A 113 9.34 -3.76 15.05
C ILE A 113 8.78 -4.49 16.27
N ILE A 114 8.40 -5.76 16.12
CA ILE A 114 7.84 -6.56 17.22
C ILE A 114 8.88 -6.79 18.32
N VAL A 115 10.05 -7.29 17.93
CA VAL A 115 11.10 -7.73 18.84
C VAL A 115 11.69 -6.57 19.63
N LYS A 116 11.86 -5.41 18.98
CA LYS A 116 12.39 -4.18 19.62
C LYS A 116 11.29 -3.28 20.18
N LYS A 117 10.00 -3.64 20.02
CA LYS A 117 8.83 -2.83 20.42
C LYS A 117 8.82 -1.41 19.81
N ARG A 118 9.27 -1.26 18.56
CA ARG A 118 9.50 0.03 17.87
C ARG A 118 8.37 0.46 16.93
N GLU A 119 7.13 0.11 17.27
CA GLU A 119 5.99 0.36 16.38
C GLU A 119 5.73 1.86 16.22
N ILE A 120 5.77 2.61 17.31
CA ILE A 120 5.50 4.06 17.29
C ILE A 120 6.59 4.79 16.51
N GLU A 121 7.86 4.41 16.70
CA GLU A 121 9.00 4.99 15.99
C GLU A 121 8.92 4.70 14.49
N PHE A 122 8.54 3.47 14.11
CA PHE A 122 8.30 3.13 12.71
C PHE A 122 7.21 4.00 12.08
N VAL A 123 6.05 4.11 12.76
CA VAL A 123 4.93 4.92 12.27
C VAL A 123 5.32 6.39 12.11
N LYS A 124 6.03 6.96 13.10
CA LYS A 124 6.58 8.33 13.04
C LYS A 124 7.51 8.52 11.83
N LEU A 125 8.45 7.61 11.68
CA LEU A 125 9.47 7.66 10.64
C LEU A 125 8.82 7.61 9.25
N VAL A 126 7.89 6.68 9.03
CA VAL A 126 7.16 6.56 7.76
C VAL A 126 6.36 7.83 7.45
N PHE A 127 5.57 8.33 8.41
CA PHE A 127 4.78 9.54 8.21
C PHE A 127 5.66 10.73 7.82
N TRP A 128 6.74 11.00 8.57
CA TRP A 128 7.59 12.15 8.32
C TRP A 128 8.37 12.05 7.01
N ILE A 129 8.93 10.88 6.68
CA ILE A 129 9.67 10.70 5.43
C ILE A 129 8.76 10.96 4.23
N ILE A 130 7.61 10.30 4.20
CA ILE A 130 6.68 10.42 3.05
C ILE A 130 6.20 11.87 2.94
N THR A 131 5.77 12.48 4.04
CA THR A 131 5.23 13.84 4.05
C THR A 131 6.27 14.88 3.64
N ILE A 132 7.47 14.83 4.22
CA ILE A 132 8.56 15.78 3.89
C ILE A 132 8.94 15.63 2.42
N PHE A 133 9.04 14.40 1.92
CA PHE A 133 9.40 14.17 0.52
C PHE A 133 8.34 14.71 -0.44
N ILE A 134 7.05 14.45 -0.18
CA ILE A 134 5.94 15.01 -0.97
C ILE A 134 6.00 16.53 -0.95
N PHE A 135 6.25 17.15 0.21
CA PHE A 135 6.32 18.61 0.31
C PHE A 135 7.50 19.21 -0.44
N ILE A 136 8.68 18.56 -0.41
CA ILE A 136 9.82 18.98 -1.23
C ILE A 136 9.43 18.95 -2.72
N CYS A 137 8.82 17.87 -3.18
CA CYS A 137 8.37 17.74 -4.57
C CYS A 137 7.31 18.79 -4.94
N TYR A 138 6.32 19.02 -4.05
CA TYR A 138 5.26 19.99 -4.24
C TYR A 138 5.79 21.43 -4.32
N ILE A 139 6.67 21.82 -3.39
CA ILE A 139 7.28 23.16 -3.37
C ILE A 139 8.15 23.37 -4.61
N SER A 140 8.90 22.34 -5.02
CA SER A 140 9.81 22.42 -6.17
C SER A 140 9.07 22.53 -7.51
N ASN A 141 7.83 22.03 -7.57
CA ASN A 141 7.01 22.01 -8.78
C ASN A 141 5.68 22.76 -8.57
N PHE A 142 5.68 23.78 -7.70
CA PHE A 142 4.48 24.48 -7.27
C PHE A 142 3.76 25.12 -8.47
N ASP A 143 2.47 24.85 -8.58
CA ASP A 143 1.63 25.22 -9.72
C ASP A 143 0.61 26.30 -9.39
N ASN A 144 0.86 27.12 -8.37
CA ASN A 144 -0.05 28.21 -7.95
C ASN A 144 -1.49 27.74 -7.64
N PHE A 145 -1.63 26.56 -7.03
CA PHE A 145 -2.91 25.96 -6.63
C PHE A 145 -3.88 25.69 -7.80
N GLU A 146 -3.35 25.46 -9.00
CA GLU A 146 -4.17 25.24 -10.19
C GLU A 146 -5.16 24.07 -10.02
N GLY A 147 -4.75 23.00 -9.35
CA GLY A 147 -5.63 21.86 -9.06
C GLY A 147 -6.88 22.18 -8.23
N ILE A 148 -6.86 23.23 -7.40
CA ILE A 148 -8.05 23.67 -6.63
C ILE A 148 -9.07 24.34 -7.55
N LYS A 149 -8.61 25.09 -8.55
CA LYS A 149 -9.48 25.80 -9.50
C LYS A 149 -10.30 24.83 -10.34
N HIS A 150 -9.75 23.65 -10.63
CA HIS A 150 -10.36 22.60 -11.45
C HIS A 150 -11.02 21.47 -10.63
N ILE A 151 -11.40 21.74 -9.36
CA ILE A 151 -12.02 20.71 -8.49
C ILE A 151 -13.30 20.12 -9.10
N GLY A 152 -14.12 20.96 -9.75
CA GLY A 152 -15.37 20.51 -10.37
C GLY A 152 -15.17 19.42 -11.43
N ASP A 153 -14.00 19.40 -12.06
CA ASP A 153 -13.67 18.50 -13.16
C ASP A 153 -12.86 17.28 -12.74
N ILE A 154 -12.60 17.04 -11.45
CA ILE A 154 -11.76 15.91 -10.98
C ILE A 154 -12.31 14.54 -11.45
N PHE A 155 -13.64 14.42 -11.52
CA PHE A 155 -14.31 13.22 -11.98
C PHE A 155 -14.60 13.22 -13.49
N SER A 156 -14.30 14.33 -14.20
CA SER A 156 -14.38 14.38 -15.66
C SER A 156 -13.30 13.51 -16.30
N TYR A 157 -13.61 12.88 -17.44
CA TYR A 157 -12.68 11.99 -18.13
C TYR A 157 -11.60 12.76 -18.92
N SER A 158 -12.02 13.72 -19.72
CA SER A 158 -11.17 14.42 -20.71
C SER A 158 -10.69 15.80 -20.25
N SER A 159 -11.42 16.49 -19.37
CA SER A 159 -11.10 17.87 -18.94
C SER A 159 -10.38 17.97 -17.59
N ARG A 160 -10.08 16.86 -16.92
CA ARG A 160 -9.47 16.90 -15.58
C ARG A 160 -8.04 17.43 -15.61
N TYR A 161 -7.77 18.41 -14.76
CA TYR A 161 -6.41 18.82 -14.43
C TYR A 161 -5.71 17.70 -13.62
N ARG A 162 -4.53 17.26 -14.08
CA ARG A 162 -3.72 16.25 -13.39
C ARG A 162 -2.29 16.72 -13.26
N ASN A 163 -1.84 16.93 -12.03
CA ASN A 163 -0.45 17.24 -11.73
C ASN A 163 0.20 16.11 -10.92
N SER A 164 1.43 15.75 -11.29
CA SER A 164 2.24 14.76 -10.59
C SER A 164 3.33 15.38 -9.70
N TYR A 165 3.53 16.71 -9.75
CA TYR A 165 4.53 17.45 -8.97
C TYR A 165 5.92 16.79 -8.94
N GLY A 166 6.37 16.28 -10.10
CA GLY A 166 7.67 15.63 -10.26
C GLY A 166 7.66 14.10 -10.13
N PHE A 167 6.57 13.49 -9.67
CA PHE A 167 6.40 12.04 -9.75
C PHE A 167 6.18 11.59 -11.21
N GLU A 168 6.56 10.35 -11.50
CA GLU A 168 6.37 9.73 -12.82
C GLU A 168 4.89 9.74 -13.24
N HIS A 169 4.00 9.40 -12.30
CA HIS A 169 2.56 9.36 -12.52
C HIS A 169 1.77 10.00 -11.37
N ALA A 170 0.72 10.76 -11.71
CA ALA A 170 -0.16 11.40 -10.73
C ALA A 170 -0.83 10.39 -9.77
N ASN A 171 -1.11 9.16 -10.23
CA ASN A 171 -1.67 8.10 -9.38
C ASN A 171 -0.68 7.62 -8.30
N GLN A 172 0.63 7.59 -8.60
CA GLN A 172 1.65 7.25 -7.62
C GLN A 172 1.70 8.30 -6.51
N LEU A 173 1.69 9.59 -6.86
CA LEU A 173 1.61 10.68 -5.88
C LEU A 173 0.32 10.60 -5.05
N GLY A 174 -0.82 10.34 -5.68
CA GLY A 174 -2.09 10.16 -4.97
C GLY A 174 -2.05 9.01 -3.96
N ASN A 175 -1.45 7.87 -4.33
CA ASN A 175 -1.24 6.74 -3.44
C ASN A 175 -0.33 7.10 -2.25
N MET A 176 0.75 7.85 -2.50
CA MET A 176 1.66 8.33 -1.46
C MET A 176 0.99 9.32 -0.49
N CYS A 177 0.16 10.23 -0.99
CA CYS A 177 -0.63 11.15 -0.15
C CYS A 177 -1.62 10.38 0.74
N LEU A 178 -2.37 9.42 0.16
CA LEU A 178 -3.26 8.55 0.92
C LEU A 178 -2.51 7.76 2.00
N CYS A 179 -1.35 7.20 1.65
CA CYS A 179 -0.51 6.47 2.59
C CYS A 179 -0.04 7.36 3.74
N ALA A 180 0.40 8.60 3.46
CA ALA A 180 0.80 9.55 4.50
C ALA A 180 -0.35 9.88 5.46
N ILE A 181 -1.56 10.14 4.94
CA ILE A 181 -2.76 10.42 5.74
C ILE A 181 -3.15 9.20 6.59
N ILE A 182 -3.07 7.98 6.04
CA ILE A 182 -3.31 6.77 6.83
C ILE A 182 -2.32 6.67 8.00
N PHE A 183 -1.02 6.89 7.74
CA PHE A 183 0.01 6.88 8.77
C PHE A 183 -0.11 8.04 9.77
N SER A 184 -0.64 9.19 9.37
CA SER A 184 -0.93 10.30 10.29
C SER A 184 -2.00 9.90 11.32
N VAL A 185 -3.07 9.24 10.88
CA VAL A 185 -4.14 8.75 11.75
C VAL A 185 -3.62 7.62 12.66
N ILE A 186 -2.82 6.70 12.12
CA ILE A 186 -2.16 5.66 12.93
C ILE A 186 -1.27 6.31 13.99
N TYR A 187 -0.46 7.31 13.61
CA TYR A 187 0.42 8.02 14.53
C TYR A 187 -0.38 8.66 15.68
N LEU A 188 -1.42 9.44 15.36
CA LEU A 188 -2.26 10.11 16.36
C LEU A 188 -3.01 9.14 17.28
N LYS A 189 -3.35 7.93 16.81
CA LYS A 189 -4.04 6.91 17.61
C LYS A 189 -3.10 5.98 18.40
N THR A 190 -1.86 5.82 17.98
CA THR A 190 -0.90 4.89 18.61
C THR A 190 0.01 5.57 19.64
N ASP A 191 0.32 6.85 19.47
CA ASP A 191 1.16 7.59 20.41
C ASP A 191 0.30 8.52 21.30
N SER A 192 0.10 8.10 22.56
CA SER A 192 -0.62 8.89 23.56
C SER A 192 0.13 10.14 24.00
N PHE A 193 1.45 10.21 23.79
CA PHE A 193 2.32 11.29 24.27
C PHE A 193 2.56 12.40 23.23
N VAL A 194 1.84 12.39 22.10
CA VAL A 194 1.97 13.45 21.08
C VAL A 194 1.53 14.78 21.68
N SER A 195 2.47 15.72 21.78
CA SER A 195 2.20 17.07 22.26
C SER A 195 1.17 17.79 21.38
N LYS A 196 0.38 18.71 21.96
CA LYS A 196 -0.62 19.51 21.22
C LYS A 196 0.00 20.20 19.99
N LYS A 197 1.22 20.73 20.11
CA LYS A 197 1.94 21.37 19.00
C LYS A 197 2.16 20.40 17.83
N ILE A 198 2.66 19.20 18.11
CA ILE A 198 2.89 18.19 17.07
C ILE A 198 1.56 17.74 16.45
N LYS A 199 0.47 17.61 17.23
CA LYS A 199 -0.86 17.29 16.68
C LYS A 199 -1.32 18.33 15.66
N TYR A 200 -1.15 19.62 15.95
CA TYR A 200 -1.50 20.67 14.99
C TYR A 200 -0.64 20.63 13.73
N VAL A 201 0.65 20.33 13.86
CA VAL A 201 1.52 20.17 12.68
C VAL A 201 1.05 18.98 11.83
N ILE A 202 0.72 17.84 12.43
CA ILE A 202 0.21 16.67 11.70
C ILE A 202 -1.09 17.03 10.97
N LEU A 203 -2.04 17.68 11.65
CA LEU A 203 -3.31 18.09 11.04
C LEU A 203 -3.12 19.10 9.90
N ALA A 204 -2.21 20.07 10.06
CA ALA A 204 -1.86 21.01 9.00
C ALA A 204 -1.21 20.30 7.79
N SER A 205 -0.34 19.33 8.06
CA SER A 205 0.25 18.49 7.01
C SER A 205 -0.82 17.69 6.28
N ASP A 206 -1.78 17.10 6.99
CA ASP A 206 -2.87 16.33 6.38
C ASP A 206 -3.76 17.20 5.47
N LEU A 207 -4.05 18.45 5.87
CA LEU A 207 -4.78 19.39 5.02
C LEU A 207 -4.05 19.68 3.71
N LEU A 208 -2.73 19.90 3.78
CA LEU A 208 -1.90 20.09 2.59
C LEU A 208 -1.83 18.82 1.74
N LEU A 209 -1.71 17.64 2.36
CA LEU A 209 -1.71 16.37 1.64
C LEU A 209 -3.05 16.10 0.93
N ILE A 210 -4.18 16.46 1.55
CA ILE A 210 -5.51 16.38 0.91
C ILE A 210 -5.56 17.34 -0.30
N GLN A 211 -5.04 18.56 -0.14
CA GLN A 211 -5.01 19.53 -1.24
C GLN A 211 -4.12 19.04 -2.41
N ILE A 212 -2.95 18.48 -2.14
CA ILE A 212 -2.08 17.87 -3.17
C ILE A 212 -2.78 16.68 -3.82
N LEU A 213 -3.42 15.81 -3.01
CA LEU A 213 -4.18 14.65 -3.48
C LEU A 213 -5.29 15.06 -4.46
N VAL A 214 -6.02 16.12 -4.16
CA VAL A 214 -7.06 16.71 -5.03
C VAL A 214 -6.45 17.14 -6.37
N SER A 215 -5.30 17.83 -6.36
CA SER A 215 -4.58 18.22 -7.59
C SER A 215 -4.08 17.05 -8.45
N THR A 216 -3.90 15.85 -7.88
CA THR A 216 -3.54 14.66 -8.67
C THR A 216 -4.69 14.12 -9.52
N ALA A 217 -5.94 14.48 -9.16
CA ALA A 217 -7.17 13.89 -9.67
C ALA A 217 -7.13 12.34 -9.77
N SER A 218 -6.41 11.70 -8.84
CA SER A 218 -6.38 10.25 -8.67
C SER A 218 -7.68 9.78 -8.03
N ARG A 219 -8.66 9.41 -8.86
CA ARG A 219 -9.99 8.95 -8.40
C ARG A 219 -9.89 7.81 -7.40
N ASN A 220 -8.99 6.84 -7.62
CA ASN A 220 -8.76 5.73 -6.70
C ASN A 220 -8.36 6.23 -5.31
N SER A 221 -7.35 7.09 -5.24
CA SER A 221 -6.83 7.58 -3.97
C SER A 221 -7.84 8.47 -3.24
N LEU A 222 -8.63 9.27 -3.97
CA LEU A 222 -9.72 10.07 -3.41
C LEU A 222 -10.86 9.21 -2.88
N THR A 223 -11.36 8.22 -3.64
CA THR A 223 -12.43 7.34 -3.17
C THR A 223 -11.97 6.44 -2.02
N ALA A 224 -10.70 6.01 -2.03
CA ALA A 224 -10.08 5.29 -0.92
C ALA A 224 -9.97 6.14 0.36
N LEU A 225 -9.65 7.44 0.23
CA LEU A 225 -9.68 8.38 1.35
C LEU A 225 -11.10 8.55 1.91
N CYS A 226 -12.10 8.72 1.04
CA CYS A 226 -13.51 8.78 1.45
C CYS A 226 -13.93 7.51 2.20
N LEU A 227 -13.58 6.33 1.68
CA LEU A 227 -13.84 5.05 2.33
C LEU A 227 -13.16 4.98 3.70
N PHE A 228 -11.89 5.38 3.80
CA PHE A 228 -11.16 5.39 5.07
C PHE A 228 -11.84 6.28 6.11
N ILE A 229 -12.23 7.51 5.73
CA ILE A 229 -12.95 8.43 6.62
C ILE A 229 -14.30 7.84 7.06
N CYS A 230 -15.04 7.22 6.14
CA CYS A 230 -16.31 6.56 6.45
C CYS A 230 -16.13 5.44 7.49
N LEU A 231 -15.08 4.62 7.36
CA LEU A 231 -14.75 3.56 8.31
C LEU A 231 -14.33 4.12 9.68
N LEU A 232 -13.56 5.21 9.71
CA LEU A 232 -13.18 5.88 10.97
C LEU A 232 -14.39 6.45 11.71
N ILE A 233 -15.32 7.09 10.97
CA ILE A 233 -16.59 7.60 11.54
C ILE A 233 -17.43 6.42 12.03
N TRP A 234 -17.56 5.36 11.23
CA TRP A 234 -18.29 4.14 11.59
C TRP A 234 -17.83 3.59 12.94
N ASN A 235 -16.53 3.39 13.10
CA ASN A 235 -15.97 2.83 14.34
C ASN A 235 -16.20 3.74 15.56
N LYS A 236 -16.20 5.07 15.38
CA LYS A 236 -16.53 6.01 16.46
C LYS A 236 -18.01 5.94 16.84
N VAL A 237 -18.89 5.84 15.84
CA VAL A 237 -20.35 5.74 16.04
C VAL A 237 -20.71 4.42 16.72
N GLU A 238 -20.16 3.30 16.26
CA GLU A 238 -20.37 1.95 16.84
C GLU A 238 -20.01 1.90 18.33
N HIS A 239 -18.93 2.58 18.73
CA HIS A 239 -18.54 2.66 20.13
C HIS A 239 -19.44 3.56 20.99
N SER A 240 -20.20 4.48 20.38
CA SER A 240 -21.02 5.47 21.08
C SER A 240 -22.52 5.15 21.13
N ILE A 241 -23.03 4.29 20.24
CA ILE A 241 -24.47 4.04 20.09
C ILE A 241 -24.78 2.56 20.26
N GLN A 242 -25.39 2.19 21.40
CA GLN A 242 -26.22 0.99 21.50
C GLN A 242 -27.55 1.25 20.77
N ARG A 243 -27.66 1.03 19.45
CA ARG A 243 -28.94 0.87 18.73
C ARG A 243 -28.77 0.57 17.23
N ASP A 244 -29.42 -0.51 16.79
CA ASP A 244 -29.36 -1.09 15.43
C ASP A 244 -30.00 -0.25 14.30
N SER A 245 -30.84 0.74 14.63
CA SER A 245 -31.61 1.49 13.64
C SER A 245 -30.84 2.67 13.02
N PHE A 246 -30.08 3.42 13.81
CA PHE A 246 -29.23 4.53 13.32
C PHE A 246 -28.07 4.00 12.47
N MET A 247 -27.54 2.84 12.83
CA MET A 247 -26.48 2.14 12.09
C MET A 247 -26.92 1.64 10.71
N ARG A 248 -28.21 1.31 10.56
CA ARG A 248 -28.81 0.91 9.27
C ARG A 248 -28.97 2.12 8.36
N ILE A 249 -29.38 3.28 8.89
CA ILE A 249 -29.52 4.54 8.16
C ILE A 249 -28.14 5.06 7.71
N LEU A 250 -27.12 4.99 8.56
CA LEU A 250 -25.75 5.39 8.20
C LEU A 250 -25.12 4.45 7.17
N LYS A 251 -25.36 3.12 7.26
CA LYS A 251 -24.96 2.14 6.22
C LYS A 251 -25.62 2.45 4.89
N VAL A 252 -26.92 2.71 4.89
CA VAL A 252 -27.66 3.13 3.69
C VAL A 252 -27.11 4.46 3.19
N PHE A 253 -26.79 5.42 4.04
CA PHE A 253 -26.23 6.71 3.62
C PHE A 253 -24.82 6.60 3.01
N ILE A 254 -23.92 5.80 3.61
CA ILE A 254 -22.57 5.56 3.07
C ILE A 254 -22.65 4.74 1.79
N PHE A 255 -23.51 3.73 1.73
CA PHE A 255 -23.75 2.95 0.53
C PHE A 255 -24.38 3.81 -0.58
N MET A 256 -25.34 4.66 -0.24
CA MET A 256 -25.98 5.62 -1.15
C MET A 256 -25.00 6.73 -1.57
N SER A 257 -24.09 7.18 -0.72
CA SER A 257 -23.08 8.18 -1.11
C SER A 257 -22.01 7.58 -2.01
N LEU A 258 -21.63 6.31 -1.80
CA LEU A 258 -20.79 5.55 -2.74
C LEU A 258 -21.51 5.30 -4.06
N ILE A 259 -22.81 5.00 -4.04
CA ILE A 259 -23.65 4.87 -5.23
C ILE A 259 -23.85 6.22 -5.92
N ILE A 260 -24.06 7.32 -5.20
CA ILE A 260 -24.20 8.65 -5.78
C ILE A 260 -22.85 9.09 -6.37
N LEU A 261 -21.71 8.85 -5.72
CA LEU A 261 -20.40 9.07 -6.32
C LEU A 261 -20.19 8.21 -7.57
N PHE A 262 -20.69 6.97 -7.58
CA PHE A 262 -20.70 6.10 -8.74
C PHE A 262 -21.64 6.63 -9.86
N ILE A 263 -22.82 7.14 -9.52
CA ILE A 263 -23.82 7.71 -10.44
C ILE A 263 -23.41 9.09 -10.97
N VAL A 264 -22.73 9.93 -10.18
CA VAL A 264 -22.17 11.20 -10.64
C VAL A 264 -21.02 10.95 -11.61
N ASN A 265 -20.28 9.84 -11.48
CA ASN A 265 -19.37 9.37 -12.54
C ASN A 265 -20.13 8.87 -13.79
N ILE A 266 -21.40 8.48 -13.67
CA ILE A 266 -22.27 8.07 -14.79
C ILE A 266 -22.90 9.29 -15.49
N GLN A 267 -23.30 10.34 -14.76
CA GLN A 267 -24.05 11.46 -15.36
C GLN A 267 -23.27 12.31 -16.37
N ASN A 268 -21.94 12.16 -16.45
CA ASN A 268 -21.09 12.84 -17.42
C ASN A 268 -20.50 11.92 -18.51
N GLY A 269 -20.99 10.69 -18.67
CA GLY A 269 -20.52 9.77 -19.72
C GLY A 269 -21.57 8.73 -20.09
N HIS A 270 -21.71 8.40 -21.38
CA HIS A 270 -22.65 7.37 -21.81
C HIS A 270 -22.29 6.03 -21.13
N ILE A 271 -23.28 5.20 -20.81
CA ILE A 271 -23.07 3.89 -20.16
C ILE A 271 -22.11 3.01 -21.00
N GLU A 272 -22.13 3.19 -22.33
CA GLU A 272 -21.20 2.57 -23.26
C GLU A 272 -19.74 3.00 -23.04
N ASP A 273 -19.49 4.27 -22.68
CA ASP A 273 -18.16 4.79 -22.33
C ASP A 273 -17.62 4.18 -21.02
N ILE A 274 -18.48 3.65 -20.15
CA ILE A 274 -18.08 3.00 -18.89
C ILE A 274 -17.64 1.56 -19.12
N ILE A 275 -18.22 0.89 -20.11
CA ILE A 275 -17.83 -0.48 -20.52
C ILE A 275 -16.65 -0.43 -21.51
N LEU A 276 -16.56 0.63 -22.32
CA LEU A 276 -15.43 0.90 -23.23
C LEU A 276 -14.30 1.71 -22.58
N GLN A 277 -14.45 2.10 -21.32
CA GLN A 277 -13.39 2.75 -20.54
C GLN A 277 -12.11 1.90 -20.58
N ALA A 278 -10.94 2.54 -20.46
CA ALA A 278 -9.63 1.88 -20.48
C ALA A 278 -9.58 0.57 -19.64
N ARG A 279 -10.28 0.50 -18.51
CA ARG A 279 -10.33 -0.71 -17.68
C ARG A 279 -11.29 -1.79 -18.19
N GLY A 280 -12.36 -1.43 -18.88
CA GLY A 280 -13.28 -2.36 -19.56
C GLY A 280 -12.61 -3.16 -20.68
N LEU A 281 -11.58 -2.58 -21.31
CA LEU A 281 -10.71 -3.28 -22.27
C LEU A 281 -10.03 -4.51 -21.66
N ASN A 282 -9.87 -4.58 -20.34
CA ASN A 282 -9.35 -5.79 -19.70
C ASN A 282 -10.29 -6.99 -19.86
N PHE A 283 -11.61 -6.77 -19.90
CA PHE A 283 -12.61 -7.84 -20.06
C PHE A 283 -12.74 -8.30 -21.51
N THR A 284 -12.38 -7.45 -22.48
CA THR A 284 -12.46 -7.78 -23.90
C THR A 284 -11.13 -8.23 -24.50
N ILE A 285 -10.00 -7.80 -23.93
CA ILE A 285 -8.64 -8.12 -24.43
C ILE A 285 -7.93 -9.10 -23.48
N ASN A 286 -7.62 -8.66 -22.26
CA ASN A 286 -6.70 -9.38 -21.38
C ASN A 286 -7.28 -10.71 -20.86
N ILE A 287 -8.53 -10.70 -20.37
CA ILE A 287 -9.17 -11.92 -19.85
C ILE A 287 -9.32 -12.97 -20.97
N PRO A 288 -9.93 -12.68 -22.14
CA PRO A 288 -10.02 -13.64 -23.23
C PRO A 288 -8.66 -14.15 -23.69
N LEU A 289 -7.62 -13.31 -23.71
CA LEU A 289 -6.27 -13.72 -24.06
C LEU A 289 -5.73 -14.80 -23.10
N LEU A 290 -5.95 -14.67 -21.79
CA LEU A 290 -5.54 -15.69 -20.81
C LEU A 290 -6.30 -17.01 -21.00
N PHE A 291 -7.58 -16.96 -21.34
CA PHE A 291 -8.36 -18.16 -21.65
C PHE A 291 -7.83 -18.85 -22.91
N ASN A 292 -7.55 -18.07 -23.97
CA ASN A 292 -7.05 -18.57 -25.25
C ASN A 292 -5.60 -19.05 -25.18
N SER A 293 -4.81 -18.57 -24.21
CA SER A 293 -3.41 -19.00 -24.04
C SER A 293 -3.26 -20.38 -23.39
N HIS A 294 -4.36 -21.04 -23.01
CA HIS A 294 -4.39 -22.31 -22.26
C HIS A 294 -3.59 -22.30 -20.94
N ARG A 295 -3.27 -21.12 -20.41
CA ARG A 295 -2.48 -20.93 -19.19
C ARG A 295 -3.30 -20.39 -18.02
N LEU A 296 -4.62 -20.48 -18.08
CA LEU A 296 -5.54 -19.96 -17.04
C LEU A 296 -5.17 -20.38 -15.61
N LEU A 297 -4.69 -21.62 -15.41
CA LEU A 297 -4.34 -22.13 -14.09
C LEU A 297 -3.04 -21.53 -13.52
N ILE A 298 -2.05 -21.28 -14.39
CA ILE A 298 -0.67 -20.92 -13.99
C ILE A 298 -0.25 -19.50 -14.39
N GLY A 299 -1.07 -18.81 -15.18
CA GLY A 299 -0.83 -17.47 -15.69
C GLY A 299 0.14 -17.42 -16.86
N LEU A 300 0.25 -16.23 -17.46
CA LEU A 300 1.12 -15.96 -18.61
C LEU A 300 2.61 -15.91 -18.24
N GLY A 301 2.93 -15.62 -16.98
CA GLY A 301 4.30 -15.52 -16.48
C GLY A 301 4.39 -14.57 -15.29
N PHE A 302 5.31 -14.86 -14.36
CA PHE A 302 5.53 -14.03 -13.19
C PHE A 302 6.41 -12.82 -13.52
N ILE A 303 5.79 -11.81 -14.11
CA ILE A 303 6.46 -10.62 -14.68
C ILE A 303 5.91 -9.32 -14.09
N ASN A 304 6.62 -8.21 -14.28
CA ASN A 304 6.18 -6.89 -13.84
C ASN A 304 4.90 -6.44 -14.57
N SER A 305 3.95 -5.86 -13.83
CA SER A 305 2.67 -5.38 -14.37
C SER A 305 2.82 -4.31 -15.46
N GLY A 306 3.89 -3.51 -15.44
CA GLY A 306 4.16 -2.49 -16.47
C GLY A 306 4.50 -3.04 -17.85
N LEU A 307 4.71 -4.36 -17.98
CA LEU A 307 4.93 -5.01 -19.28
C LEU A 307 3.63 -5.32 -20.03
N PHE A 308 2.48 -5.23 -19.37
CA PHE A 308 1.18 -5.31 -20.01
C PHE A 308 0.79 -3.95 -20.61
N GLY A 309 0.27 -3.93 -21.84
CA GLY A 309 -0.15 -2.68 -22.51
C GLY A 309 0.89 -2.05 -23.46
N ASN A 310 2.15 -2.49 -23.43
CA ASN A 310 3.25 -1.88 -24.18
C ASN A 310 3.71 -2.68 -25.41
N HIS A 311 2.95 -3.70 -25.86
CA HIS A 311 3.39 -4.72 -26.83
C HIS A 311 4.72 -5.43 -26.49
N SER A 312 5.31 -5.16 -25.32
CA SER A 312 6.60 -5.67 -24.85
C SER A 312 6.61 -7.18 -24.63
N LEU A 313 5.44 -7.80 -24.57
CA LEU A 313 5.27 -9.25 -24.41
C LEU A 313 5.07 -9.97 -25.74
N GLY A 314 5.05 -9.27 -26.88
CA GLY A 314 4.67 -9.84 -28.17
C GLY A 314 3.19 -10.27 -28.24
N LEU A 315 2.40 -9.91 -27.22
CA LEU A 315 0.99 -10.21 -27.07
C LEU A 315 0.19 -8.91 -27.06
N ASN A 316 -0.97 -8.90 -27.71
CA ASN A 316 -1.92 -7.80 -27.65
C ASN A 316 -2.59 -7.78 -26.26
N THR A 317 -1.91 -7.14 -25.32
CA THR A 317 -2.38 -6.92 -23.95
C THR A 317 -2.66 -5.44 -23.75
N PHE A 318 -3.56 -5.13 -22.81
CA PHE A 318 -3.84 -3.78 -22.35
C PHE A 318 -3.24 -3.54 -20.95
N PHE A 319 -3.02 -2.28 -20.56
CA PHE A 319 -2.52 -1.93 -19.23
C PHE A 319 -3.43 -2.48 -18.12
N ILE A 320 -2.82 -3.16 -17.14
CA ILE A 320 -3.54 -3.81 -16.04
C ILE A 320 -3.43 -2.95 -14.77
N ASP A 321 -4.33 -1.98 -14.62
CA ASP A 321 -4.43 -1.15 -13.40
C ASP A 321 -5.39 -1.78 -12.39
N ASN A 322 -5.13 -3.04 -12.03
CA ASN A 322 -5.88 -3.81 -11.04
C ASN A 322 -5.01 -4.96 -10.53
N TYR A 323 -4.68 -4.92 -9.23
CA TYR A 323 -3.78 -5.89 -8.61
C TYR A 323 -4.30 -7.33 -8.73
N TYR A 324 -5.59 -7.56 -8.54
CA TYR A 324 -6.18 -8.90 -8.55
C TYR A 324 -6.17 -9.50 -9.97
N LEU A 325 -6.50 -8.69 -10.96
CA LEU A 325 -6.40 -9.08 -12.36
C LEU A 325 -4.95 -9.30 -12.75
N TYR A 326 -4.02 -8.46 -12.29
CA TYR A 326 -2.59 -8.65 -12.53
C TYR A 326 -2.11 -10.00 -11.97
N VAL A 327 -2.49 -10.36 -10.74
CA VAL A 327 -2.15 -11.67 -10.16
C VAL A 327 -2.77 -12.79 -11.00
N LEU A 328 -4.04 -12.68 -11.39
CA LEU A 328 -4.69 -13.67 -12.26
C LEU A 328 -3.97 -13.83 -13.61
N MET A 329 -3.60 -12.72 -14.25
CA MET A 329 -2.91 -12.73 -15.54
C MET A 329 -1.48 -13.27 -15.44
N SER A 330 -0.76 -12.96 -14.36
CA SER A 330 0.64 -13.36 -14.17
C SER A 330 0.79 -14.78 -13.66
N THR A 331 -0.02 -15.19 -12.67
CA THR A 331 0.14 -16.47 -11.94
C THR A 331 -1.12 -17.35 -11.92
N GLY A 332 -2.18 -16.94 -12.65
CA GLY A 332 -3.35 -17.77 -12.88
C GLY A 332 -4.23 -17.97 -11.65
N ILE A 333 -5.18 -18.90 -11.76
CA ILE A 333 -6.11 -19.25 -10.69
C ILE A 333 -5.36 -19.73 -9.43
N ILE A 334 -4.29 -20.51 -9.59
CA ILE A 334 -3.52 -21.01 -8.45
C ILE A 334 -2.87 -19.84 -7.70
N GLY A 335 -2.27 -18.90 -8.42
CA GLY A 335 -1.60 -17.75 -7.83
C GLY A 335 -2.56 -16.81 -7.10
N ILE A 336 -3.70 -16.48 -7.69
CA ILE A 336 -4.71 -15.63 -7.03
C ILE A 336 -5.29 -16.32 -5.79
N MET A 337 -5.46 -17.65 -5.79
CA MET A 337 -5.88 -18.40 -4.60
C MET A 337 -4.83 -18.31 -3.48
N MET A 338 -3.54 -18.47 -3.81
CA MET A 338 -2.45 -18.34 -2.82
C MET A 338 -2.39 -16.93 -2.20
N ILE A 339 -2.46 -15.88 -3.03
CA ILE A 339 -2.49 -14.49 -2.57
C ILE A 339 -3.73 -14.22 -1.72
N SER A 340 -4.90 -14.70 -2.14
CA SER A 340 -6.15 -14.57 -1.38
C SER A 340 -6.04 -15.26 -0.02
N TYR A 341 -5.42 -16.45 0.03
CA TYR A 341 -5.17 -17.16 1.27
C TYR A 341 -4.22 -16.38 2.20
N ILE A 342 -3.13 -15.80 1.68
CA ILE A 342 -2.22 -14.94 2.47
C ILE A 342 -2.97 -13.75 3.06
N LEU A 343 -3.74 -13.04 2.24
CA LEU A 343 -4.52 -11.87 2.67
C LEU A 343 -5.54 -12.26 3.75
N PHE A 344 -6.26 -13.37 3.56
CA PHE A 344 -7.19 -13.90 4.55
C PHE A 344 -6.47 -14.27 5.86
N ASN A 345 -5.29 -14.88 5.79
CA ASN A 345 -4.51 -15.28 6.96
C ASN A 345 -4.03 -14.05 7.77
N ILE A 346 -3.66 -12.96 7.09
CA ILE A 346 -3.35 -11.66 7.73
C ILE A 346 -4.57 -11.15 8.50
N LEU A 347 -5.73 -11.07 7.85
CA LEU A 347 -6.98 -10.59 8.47
C LEU A 347 -7.34 -11.44 9.70
N MET A 348 -7.30 -12.77 9.57
CA MET A 348 -7.63 -13.67 10.67
C MET A 348 -6.66 -13.54 11.84
N LYS A 349 -5.36 -13.31 11.58
CA LYS A 349 -4.39 -13.06 12.64
C LYS A 349 -4.62 -11.72 13.33
N ILE A 350 -4.93 -10.65 12.60
CA ILE A 350 -5.30 -9.35 13.18
C ILE A 350 -6.55 -9.50 14.07
N LYS A 351 -7.58 -10.21 13.61
CA LYS A 351 -8.83 -10.46 14.37
C LYS A 351 -8.61 -11.33 15.62
N LYS A 352 -7.72 -12.31 15.56
CA LYS A 352 -7.44 -13.25 16.66
C LYS A 352 -6.36 -12.76 17.64
N ASN A 353 -5.73 -11.62 17.37
CA ASN A 353 -4.68 -11.11 18.24
C ASN A 353 -5.29 -10.34 19.42
N ASN A 354 -4.70 -10.47 20.61
CA ASN A 354 -5.10 -9.76 21.83
C ASN A 354 -4.57 -8.31 21.80
N ILE A 355 -4.96 -7.55 20.79
CA ILE A 355 -4.65 -6.12 20.67
C ILE A 355 -5.85 -5.34 21.21
N ILE A 356 -5.60 -4.14 21.74
CA ILE A 356 -6.65 -3.18 22.12
C ILE A 356 -7.67 -3.03 20.98
N LYS A 357 -8.97 -3.18 21.29
CA LYS A 357 -10.06 -3.21 20.31
C LYS A 357 -10.05 -2.01 19.35
N SER A 358 -9.75 -0.81 19.84
CA SER A 358 -9.66 0.41 19.02
C SER A 358 -8.54 0.35 17.96
N LYS A 359 -7.41 -0.24 18.31
CA LYS A 359 -6.27 -0.45 17.40
C LYS A 359 -6.52 -1.59 16.44
N GLN A 360 -7.20 -2.65 16.89
CA GLN A 360 -7.65 -3.72 16.02
C GLN A 360 -8.64 -3.22 14.96
N SER A 361 -9.62 -2.40 15.35
CA SER A 361 -10.58 -1.78 14.41
C SER A 361 -9.86 -0.89 13.40
N LEU A 362 -8.92 -0.05 13.84
CA LEU A 362 -8.08 0.75 12.94
C LEU A 362 -7.28 -0.12 11.95
N ALA A 363 -6.70 -1.22 12.41
CA ALA A 363 -5.97 -2.14 11.54
C ALA A 363 -6.87 -2.79 10.49
N ILE A 364 -8.12 -3.10 10.85
CA ILE A 364 -9.13 -3.60 9.90
C ILE A 364 -9.51 -2.51 8.89
N ASP A 365 -9.69 -1.26 9.32
CA ASP A 365 -10.00 -0.15 8.42
C ASP A 365 -8.91 0.04 7.36
N VAL A 366 -7.65 0.09 7.81
CA VAL A 366 -6.48 0.21 6.93
C VAL A 366 -6.37 -0.99 6.00
N TYR A 367 -6.63 -2.20 6.49
CA TYR A 367 -6.63 -3.41 5.67
C TYR A 367 -7.72 -3.37 4.59
N ILE A 368 -8.93 -2.92 4.90
CA ILE A 368 -10.01 -2.78 3.91
C ILE A 368 -9.64 -1.75 2.84
N VAL A 369 -9.10 -0.60 3.23
CA VAL A 369 -8.65 0.44 2.29
C VAL A 369 -7.51 -0.09 1.41
N PHE A 370 -6.58 -0.84 1.98
CA PHE A 370 -5.47 -1.46 1.27
C PHE A 370 -5.93 -2.48 0.20
N LEU A 371 -6.97 -3.25 0.49
CA LEU A 371 -7.60 -4.12 -0.51
C LEU A 371 -8.36 -3.31 -1.57
N TYR A 372 -9.11 -2.30 -1.14
CA TYR A 372 -9.88 -1.43 -2.04
C TYR A 372 -8.99 -0.75 -3.08
N THR A 373 -7.84 -0.22 -2.68
CA THR A 373 -6.88 0.39 -3.60
C THR A 373 -6.36 -0.59 -4.65
N GLY A 374 -6.29 -1.89 -4.31
CA GLY A 374 -5.92 -2.98 -5.22
C GLY A 374 -6.89 -3.22 -6.38
N ILE A 375 -8.14 -2.77 -6.28
CA ILE A 375 -9.12 -2.87 -7.37
C ILE A 375 -8.75 -1.94 -8.54
N PHE A 376 -8.02 -0.87 -8.25
CA PHE A 376 -7.79 0.22 -9.20
C PHE A 376 -6.31 0.48 -9.48
N GLU A 377 -5.39 -0.18 -8.76
CA GLU A 377 -3.94 -0.02 -8.90
C GLU A 377 -3.23 -1.31 -8.45
N ASN A 378 -2.00 -1.53 -8.94
CA ASN A 378 -1.18 -2.70 -8.56
C ASN A 378 -0.48 -2.52 -7.20
N CYS A 379 -1.25 -2.27 -6.14
CA CYS A 379 -0.72 -1.68 -4.90
C CYS A 379 -0.99 -2.49 -3.60
N VAL A 380 -1.04 -3.83 -3.67
CA VAL A 380 -1.23 -4.69 -2.48
C VAL A 380 0.07 -5.42 -2.11
N ILE A 381 0.25 -6.70 -2.47
CA ILE A 381 1.50 -7.43 -2.25
C ILE A 381 2.35 -7.30 -3.52
N TYR A 382 2.89 -6.09 -3.74
CA TYR A 382 3.62 -5.75 -4.97
C TYR A 382 4.89 -4.94 -4.67
N PRO A 383 6.03 -5.22 -5.34
CA PRO A 383 7.33 -4.64 -4.98
C PRO A 383 7.55 -3.21 -5.50
N ALA A 384 6.69 -2.64 -6.33
CA ALA A 384 6.93 -1.30 -6.88
C ALA A 384 6.64 -0.17 -5.88
N PHE A 385 5.44 -0.16 -5.27
CA PHE A 385 4.99 1.01 -4.50
C PHE A 385 5.50 0.99 -3.06
N VAL A 386 5.92 2.17 -2.57
CA VAL A 386 6.36 2.36 -1.18
C VAL A 386 5.23 2.07 -0.20
N SER A 387 3.98 2.44 -0.53
CA SER A 387 2.80 2.15 0.29
C SER A 387 2.59 0.66 0.53
N CYS A 388 2.86 -0.21 -0.46
CA CYS A 388 2.82 -1.67 -0.30
C CYS A 388 3.75 -2.13 0.82
N TYR A 389 4.97 -1.60 0.88
CA TYR A 389 5.94 -1.98 1.90
C TYR A 389 5.47 -1.54 3.28
N VAL A 390 5.23 -0.24 3.46
CA VAL A 390 5.00 0.30 4.81
C VAL A 390 3.67 -0.17 5.40
N ILE A 391 2.61 -0.28 4.59
CA ILE A 391 1.31 -0.81 5.04
C ILE A 391 1.44 -2.30 5.37
N SER A 392 2.10 -3.10 4.52
CA SER A 392 2.29 -4.53 4.79
C SER A 392 3.15 -4.77 6.03
N ILE A 393 4.22 -3.99 6.21
CA ILE A 393 5.06 -4.05 7.43
C ILE A 393 4.22 -3.80 8.66
N TRP A 394 3.42 -2.72 8.66
CA TRP A 394 2.58 -2.39 9.81
C TRP A 394 1.54 -3.50 10.09
N LEU A 395 0.78 -3.94 9.08
CA LEU A 395 -0.23 -5.00 9.23
C LEU A 395 0.36 -6.34 9.67
N ILE A 396 1.50 -6.76 9.10
CA ILE A 396 2.17 -8.01 9.47
C ILE A 396 2.79 -7.91 10.86
N SER A 397 3.29 -6.74 11.28
CA SER A 397 3.76 -6.53 12.66
C SER A 397 2.66 -6.73 13.71
N LEU A 398 1.39 -6.54 13.33
CA LEU A 398 0.23 -6.78 14.19
C LEU A 398 -0.24 -8.25 14.20
N CYS A 399 0.34 -9.13 13.37
CA CYS A 399 -0.09 -10.53 13.26
C CYS A 399 0.48 -11.46 14.34
N VAL A 400 1.44 -11.01 15.16
CA VAL A 400 2.08 -11.83 16.21
C VAL A 400 1.40 -11.62 17.55
N ARG A 401 1.00 -12.72 18.19
CA ARG A 401 0.48 -12.72 19.57
C ARG A 401 1.50 -12.11 20.51
N ARG A 402 1.19 -10.92 21.04
CA ARG A 402 1.89 -10.38 22.21
C ARG A 402 1.35 -11.15 23.41
N THR A 403 2.12 -12.11 23.93
CA THR A 403 1.75 -12.78 25.18
C THR A 403 1.76 -11.77 26.34
N GLU A 404 0.87 -11.97 27.30
CA GLU A 404 0.42 -11.02 28.33
C GLU A 404 1.51 -10.46 29.27
N GLU A 405 2.73 -11.02 29.27
CA GLU A 405 3.90 -10.44 29.97
C GLU A 405 4.30 -9.03 29.48
N SER A 406 3.61 -8.48 28.48
CA SER A 406 3.81 -7.11 27.98
C SER A 406 2.72 -6.11 28.40
N LEU A 407 1.68 -6.54 29.13
CA LEU A 407 0.59 -5.68 29.61
C LEU A 407 0.81 -5.14 31.02
N ASP A 408 1.72 -5.72 31.81
CA ASP A 408 2.01 -5.23 33.16
C ASP A 408 2.76 -3.88 33.20
N TYR A 409 3.24 -3.38 32.05
CA TYR A 409 3.89 -2.06 31.95
C TYR A 409 2.93 -0.90 31.62
N PHE A 410 1.61 -1.15 31.52
CA PHE A 410 0.59 -0.10 31.37
C PHE A 410 -0.21 0.15 32.66
N LYS A 411 0.29 -0.33 33.81
CA LYS A 411 -0.34 -0.15 35.12
C LYS A 411 0.45 0.70 36.13
N GLU A 412 1.48 1.41 35.71
CA GLU A 412 2.14 2.43 36.54
C GLU A 412 2.13 3.81 35.89
#